data_AF-A0A151KU49-F1
#
_entry.id   AF-A0A151KU49-F1
#
_cell.length_a   1.000
_cell.length_b   1.000
_cell.length_c   1.000
_cell.angle_alpha   90.00
_cell.angle_beta   90.00
_cell.angle_gamma   90.00
#
_symmetry.space_group_name_H-M   'P 1'
#
loop_
_entity.id
_entity.type
_entity.pdbx_description
1 polymer ?
#
loop_
_entity_poly.entity_id
_entity_poly.type
_entity_poly.pdbx_seq_one_letter_code
_entity_poly.pdbx_strand_id
1 'polypeptide(L)'
;MTTKSKTIGSVENPTNERKEVSVSTAILILGSAAVGTYIGVQLGGPFGAAVGALVGAFIGTLAAGMIKNFKVKINPSGDVEVQYDTRFA
;
A
#
# COMPACT_ATOMS: atom_id res chain seq x y z
N MET A 1 -3.10 -9.58 -17.75
CA MET A 1 -2.96 -9.05 -16.38
C MET A 1 -1.58 -8.46 -16.27
N THR A 2 -1.47 -7.17 -15.98
CA THR A 2 -0.18 -6.50 -15.90
C THR A 2 0.12 -6.20 -14.44
N THR A 3 1.16 -6.83 -13.92
CA THR A 3 1.69 -6.54 -12.59
C THR A 3 2.60 -5.33 -12.68
N LYS A 4 2.30 -4.28 -11.92
CA LYS A 4 3.14 -3.10 -11.76
C LYS A 4 3.71 -3.10 -10.35
N SER A 5 4.99 -2.78 -10.21
CA SER A 5 5.58 -2.42 -8.93
C SER A 5 6.17 -1.03 -9.02
N LYS A 6 6.05 -0.26 -7.94
CA LYS A 6 6.61 1.09 -7.86
C LYS A 6 6.94 1.44 -6.42
N THR A 7 8.09 2.05 -6.19
CA THR A 7 8.41 2.70 -4.92
C THR A 7 7.71 4.05 -4.87
N ILE A 8 6.88 4.25 -3.85
CA ILE A 8 6.09 5.48 -3.68
C ILE A 8 6.75 6.48 -2.71
N GLY A 9 7.68 6.00 -1.90
CA GLY A 9 8.43 6.82 -0.95
C GLY A 9 9.17 5.94 0.05
N SER A 10 9.76 6.58 1.06
CA SER A 10 10.43 5.91 2.17
C SER A 10 9.92 6.49 3.48
N VAL A 11 9.71 5.64 4.47
CA VAL A 11 9.18 5.98 5.78
C VAL A 11 10.12 5.39 6.82
N GLU A 12 10.45 6.15 7.86
CA GLU A 12 11.36 5.70 8.91
C GLU A 12 10.87 4.38 9.53
N ASN A 13 11.63 3.30 9.34
CA ASN A 13 11.30 1.96 9.83
C ASN A 13 12.09 1.67 11.11
N PRO A 14 11.53 1.93 12.31
CA PRO A 14 12.26 1.75 13.57
C PRO A 14 12.58 0.29 13.86
N THR A 15 11.86 -0.66 13.26
CA THR A 15 12.10 -2.09 13.51
C THR A 15 13.16 -2.68 12.57
N ASN A 16 13.56 -1.98 11.50
CA ASN A 16 14.43 -2.51 10.44
C ASN A 16 13.95 -3.88 9.89
N GLU A 17 12.65 -4.17 10.00
CA GLU A 17 12.09 -5.43 9.53
C GLU A 17 11.38 -5.22 8.20
N ARG A 18 11.47 -6.23 7.33
CA ARG A 18 10.66 -6.28 6.12
C ARG A 18 9.22 -6.64 6.48
N LYS A 19 8.27 -5.77 6.14
CA LYS A 19 6.84 -6.01 6.35
C LYS A 19 6.13 -6.06 5.01
N GLU A 20 5.16 -6.95 4.88
CA GLU A 20 4.30 -7.01 3.69
C GLU A 20 2.83 -6.99 4.10
N VAL A 21 2.05 -6.09 3.51
CA VAL A 21 0.61 -5.97 3.73
C VAL A 21 -0.09 -6.22 2.40
N SER A 22 -0.91 -7.27 2.36
CA SER A 22 -1.76 -7.55 1.21
C SER A 22 -3.13 -6.93 1.43
N VAL A 23 -3.60 -6.16 0.45
CA VAL A 23 -4.89 -5.49 0.45
C VAL A 23 -5.78 -6.16 -0.57
N SER A 24 -6.94 -6.63 -0.12
CA SER A 24 -7.94 -7.26 -0.98
C SER A 24 -8.71 -6.23 -1.80
N THR A 25 -9.26 -6.65 -2.94
CA THR A 25 -10.13 -5.83 -3.79
C THR A 25 -11.30 -5.20 -3.02
N ALA A 26 -11.84 -5.90 -2.03
CA ALA A 26 -12.93 -5.37 -1.19
C ALA A 26 -12.54 -4.04 -0.51
N ILE A 27 -11.33 -3.96 0.06
CA ILE A 27 -10.84 -2.74 0.73
C ILE A 27 -10.55 -1.65 -0.28
N LEU A 28 -10.05 -2.01 -1.48
CA LEU A 28 -9.86 -1.06 -2.59
C LEU A 28 -11.18 -0.41 -3.03
N ILE A 29 -12.28 -1.18 -3.08
CA ILE A 29 -13.61 -0.68 -3.45
C ILE A 29 -14.16 0.28 -2.37
N LEU A 30 -13.83 0.07 -1.10
CA LEU A 30 -14.19 1.01 -0.01
C LEU A 30 -13.51 2.38 -0.16
N GLY A 31 -12.50 2.48 -1.02
CA GLY A 31 -11.80 3.71 -1.35
C GLY A 31 -10.40 3.80 -0.73
N SER A 32 -9.65 4.80 -1.18
CA SER A 32 -8.27 5.04 -0.78
C SER A 32 -8.07 5.24 0.72
N ALA A 33 -9.01 5.92 1.38
CA ALA A 33 -8.96 6.15 2.82
C ALA A 33 -9.02 4.82 3.60
N ALA A 34 -9.93 3.93 3.22
CA ALA A 34 -10.05 2.61 3.85
C ALA A 34 -8.79 1.77 3.68
N VAL A 35 -8.18 1.82 2.49
CA VAL A 35 -6.90 1.13 2.20
C VAL A 35 -5.79 1.69 3.08
N GLY A 36 -5.65 3.01 3.14
CA GLY A 36 -4.61 3.66 3.95
C GLY A 36 -4.78 3.35 5.44
N THR A 37 -6.00 3.43 5.97
CA THR A 37 -6.30 3.07 7.35
C THR A 37 -6.00 1.60 7.63
N TYR A 38 -6.41 0.68 6.74
CA TYR A 38 -6.14 -0.75 6.91
C TYR A 38 -4.65 -1.05 7.03
N ILE A 39 -3.84 -0.49 6.12
CA ILE A 39 -2.38 -0.65 6.15
C ILE A 39 -1.81 -0.06 7.43
N GLY A 40 -2.27 1.12 7.84
CA GLY A 40 -1.78 1.77 9.05
C GLY A 40 -2.09 0.99 10.32
N VAL A 41 -3.28 0.40 10.40
CA VAL A 41 -3.67 -0.49 11.51
C VAL A 41 -2.84 -1.77 11.50
N GLN A 42 -2.57 -2.35 10.32
CA GLN A 42 -1.80 -3.60 10.20
C GLN A 42 -0.34 -3.43 10.59
N LEU A 43 0.27 -2.30 10.25
CA LEU A 43 1.65 -1.99 10.57
C LEU A 43 1.82 -1.47 11.99
N GLY A 44 0.80 -0.77 12.50
CA GLY A 44 0.74 -0.23 13.85
C GLY A 44 1.60 1.03 14.06
N GLY A 45 1.19 1.83 15.05
CA GLY A 45 1.93 3.00 15.50
C GLY A 45 2.05 4.14 14.48
N PRO A 46 2.92 5.13 14.76
CA PRO A 46 3.14 6.30 13.89
C PRO A 46 3.67 5.91 12.51
N PHE A 47 4.53 4.88 12.46
CA PHE A 47 5.07 4.33 11.23
C PHE A 47 3.97 3.80 10.31
N GLY A 48 3.06 2.97 10.85
CA GLY A 48 1.94 2.46 10.08
C GLY A 48 1.06 3.57 9.54
N ALA A 49 0.75 4.59 10.34
CA ALA A 49 -0.04 5.74 9.89
C ALA A 49 0.62 6.47 8.71
N ALA A 50 1.93 6.69 8.74
CA ALA A 50 2.67 7.33 7.66
C ALA A 50 2.68 6.48 6.37
N VAL A 51 2.94 5.17 6.47
CA VAL A 51 2.88 4.25 5.32
C VAL A 51 1.45 4.19 4.76
N GLY A 52 0.45 4.10 5.64
CA GLY A 52 -0.96 4.07 5.28
C GLY A 52 -1.41 5.32 4.53
N ALA A 53 -0.98 6.51 4.98
CA ALA A 53 -1.28 7.77 4.29
C ALA A 53 -0.65 7.82 2.89
N LEU A 54 0.62 7.43 2.77
CA LEU A 54 1.36 7.40 1.50
C LEU A 54 0.68 6.48 0.47
N VAL A 55 0.33 5.27 0.92
CA VAL A 55 -0.34 4.28 0.08
C VAL A 55 -1.77 4.71 -0.24
N GLY A 56 -2.52 5.24 0.73
CA GLY A 56 -3.87 5.75 0.53
C GLY A 56 -3.89 6.85 -0.54
N ALA A 57 -3.00 7.83 -0.46
CA ALA A 57 -2.86 8.87 -1.47
C ALA A 57 -2.58 8.28 -2.86
N PHE A 58 -1.65 7.32 -2.96
CA PHE A 58 -1.33 6.65 -4.22
C PHE A 58 -2.54 5.91 -4.81
N ILE A 59 -3.25 5.12 -4.01
CA ILE A 59 -4.49 4.45 -4.43
C ILE A 59 -5.56 5.45 -4.84
N GLY A 60 -5.67 6.60 -4.17
CA GLY A 60 -6.66 7.63 -4.51
C GLY A 60 -6.46 8.22 -5.90
N THR A 61 -5.20 8.27 -6.38
CA THR A 61 -4.88 8.65 -7.76
C THR A 61 -5.09 7.53 -8.78
N LEU A 62 -5.13 6.28 -8.32
CA LEU A 62 -5.41 5.12 -9.15
C LEU A 62 -6.92 4.85 -9.18
N ALA A 63 -7.46 4.45 -10.33
CA ALA A 63 -8.84 3.98 -10.38
C ALA A 63 -8.93 2.63 -9.62
N ALA A 64 -9.35 2.66 -8.35
CA ALA A 64 -9.40 1.50 -7.48
C ALA A 64 -10.21 0.32 -8.06
N GLY A 65 -11.20 0.60 -8.91
CA GLY A 65 -11.98 -0.41 -9.64
C GLY A 65 -11.18 -1.22 -10.67
N MET A 66 -9.99 -0.77 -11.06
CA MET A 66 -9.12 -1.47 -12.00
C MET A 66 -8.09 -2.37 -11.32
N ILE A 67 -7.91 -2.29 -9.99
CA ILE A 67 -6.88 -3.05 -9.27
C ILE A 67 -7.48 -4.36 -8.73
N LYS A 68 -6.87 -5.49 -9.08
CA LYS A 68 -7.31 -6.82 -8.61
C LYS A 68 -6.56 -7.25 -7.35
N ASN A 69 -5.24 -7.16 -7.37
CA ASN A 69 -4.39 -7.42 -6.21
C ASN A 69 -3.58 -6.17 -5.90
N PHE A 70 -3.44 -5.85 -4.62
CA PHE A 70 -2.58 -4.78 -4.16
C PHE A 70 -1.78 -5.26 -2.97
N LYS A 71 -0.46 -5.07 -3.01
CA LYS A 71 0.46 -5.48 -1.97
C LYS A 71 1.42 -4.33 -1.69
N VAL A 72 1.59 -4.01 -0.43
CA VAL A 72 2.59 -3.07 0.07
C VAL A 72 3.73 -3.88 0.66
N LYS A 73 4.95 -3.59 0.23
CA LYS A 73 6.17 -4.12 0.80
C LYS A 73 6.94 -2.97 1.41
N ILE A 74 7.33 -3.13 2.66
CA ILE A 74 8.16 -2.16 3.35
C ILE A 74 9.50 -2.82 3.60
N ASN A 75 10.56 -2.17 3.11
CA ASN A 75 11.92 -2.64 3.28
C ASN A 75 12.49 -2.22 4.64
N PRO A 76 13.53 -2.92 5.14
CA PRO A 76 14.29 -2.51 6.32
C PRO A 76 14.77 -1.06 6.26
N SER A 77 15.18 -0.60 5.08
CA SER A 77 15.58 0.78 4.79
C SER A 77 14.45 1.81 4.95
N GLY A 78 13.20 1.36 5.08
CA GLY A 78 12.03 2.23 5.12
C GLY A 78 11.35 2.42 3.77
N ASP A 79 11.92 1.90 2.68
CA ASP A 79 11.33 2.05 1.35
C ASP A 79 9.98 1.34 1.26
N VAL A 80 8.96 2.08 0.82
CA VAL A 80 7.60 1.59 0.61
C VAL A 80 7.40 1.33 -0.87
N GLU A 81 7.36 0.05 -1.21
CA GLU A 81 7.10 -0.44 -2.55
C GLU A 81 5.67 -0.97 -2.63
N VAL A 82 4.92 -0.51 -3.63
CA VAL A 82 3.56 -0.99 -3.89
C VAL A 82 3.56 -1.82 -5.16
N GLN A 83 2.98 -3.00 -5.07
CA GLN A 83 2.81 -3.93 -6.17
C GLN A 83 1.32 -4.12 -6.42
N TYR A 84 0.86 -3.91 -7.64
CA TYR A 84 -0.55 -4.01 -7.97
C TYR A 84 -0.79 -4.59 -9.36
N ASP A 85 -1.86 -5.36 -9.47
CA ASP A 85 -2.32 -5.95 -10.73
C ASP A 85 -3.49 -5.17 -11.27
N THR A 86 -3.39 -4.64 -12.49
CA THR A 86 -4.52 -4.00 -13.16
C THR A 86 -5.26 -4.99 -14.05
N ARG A 87 -6.60 -4.85 -14.07
CA ARG A 87 -7.52 -5.69 -14.87
C ARG A 87 -7.56 -5.28 -16.33
N PHE A 88 -7.27 -4.02 -16.65
CA PHE A 88 -7.17 -3.47 -17.99
C PHE A 88 -5.77 -2.88 -18.17
N ALA A 89 -5.13 -3.20 -19.28
CA ALA A 89 -3.84 -2.67 -19.70
C ALA A 89 -4.06 -1.91 -21.01
#